data_AF-A0A1Y3EG46-F1
#
_entry.id   AF-A0A1Y3EG46-F1
#
_cell.length_a   1.000
_cell.length_b   1.000
_cell.length_c   1.000
_cell.angle_alpha   90.00
_cell.angle_beta   90.00
_cell.angle_gamma   90.00
#
_symmetry.space_group_name_H-M   'P 1'
#
loop_
_entity.id
_entity.type
_entity.pdbx_description
1 polymer ?
#
loop_
_entity_poly.entity_id
_entity_poly.type
_entity_poly.pdbx_seq_one_letter_code
_entity_poly.pdbx_strand_id
1 'polypeptide(L)'
;MEELEELLTDLQRTTSALKQKKQKQMNTNMASLQSSMINCDTGQSASSDDVGLQDVEQLLDEYSQQRRLRGQNGRPRVESLLGELDVVVADADKQQQQNSVSAAARDLENLMASLSDFTSDDSEQFLKHGIGNIPKGDCAFCRKPIVGQVVIALGKMWHPEHFVCAHCGQELGRQNFYERACKAYCENDYHRLFSPRCAYCNGPIKDKCITAMDRTWHPEHFFCAQCGKQFGEEGFHVNNGRPFCRQDYFAYFALRCQACQQPLMNNYITALNAHWHPHCFACHDCKQPFVGGSFFEHLGEPYCETHYHEKRGSLCSGCHKPISGRCVTAMGQKFHPEHFICSFCLKQLTKGTFKEHENKPYCHRCFAKLLS
;
A
#
# COMPACT_ATOMS: atom_id res chain seq x y z
N MET A 1 -5.77 -41.17 41.58
CA MET A 1 -5.79 -41.72 40.21
C MET A 1 -7.16 -41.56 39.59
N GLU A 2 -8.26 -41.81 40.31
CA GLU A 2 -9.65 -41.59 39.81
C GLU A 2 -9.93 -40.14 39.35
N GLU A 3 -9.49 -39.12 40.08
CA GLU A 3 -9.73 -37.71 39.71
C GLU A 3 -9.06 -37.28 38.38
N LEU A 4 -7.97 -37.95 37.99
CA LEU A 4 -7.23 -37.67 36.75
C LEU A 4 -7.89 -38.35 35.54
N GLU A 5 -8.46 -39.53 35.74
CA GLU A 5 -9.22 -40.24 34.71
C GLU A 5 -10.56 -39.54 34.44
N GLU A 6 -11.22 -39.01 35.48
CA GLU A 6 -12.47 -38.25 35.34
C GLU A 6 -12.25 -36.95 34.55
N LEU A 7 -11.15 -36.23 34.82
CA LEU A 7 -10.77 -35.03 34.06
C LEU A 7 -10.42 -35.33 32.59
N LEU A 8 -9.75 -36.45 32.30
CA LEU A 8 -9.44 -36.83 30.92
C LEU A 8 -10.70 -37.22 30.15
N THR A 9 -11.67 -37.86 30.81
CA THR A 9 -12.94 -38.26 30.21
C THR A 9 -13.80 -37.04 29.87
N ASP A 10 -13.82 -36.03 30.73
CA ASP A 10 -14.51 -34.77 30.47
C ASP A 10 -13.84 -33.92 29.38
N LEU A 11 -12.50 -33.96 29.29
CA LEU A 11 -11.76 -33.31 28.20
C LEU A 11 -12.02 -33.99 26.84
N GLN A 12 -12.19 -35.31 26.83
CA GLN A 12 -12.57 -36.06 25.61
C GLN A 12 -14.03 -35.80 25.19
N ARG A 13 -14.95 -35.64 26.15
CA ARG A 13 -16.35 -35.29 25.86
C ARG A 13 -16.51 -33.86 25.33
N THR A 14 -15.79 -32.90 25.92
CA THR A 14 -15.82 -31.49 25.49
C THR A 14 -15.20 -31.30 24.11
N THR A 15 -14.08 -31.96 23.82
CA THR A 15 -13.47 -31.93 22.48
C THR A 15 -14.33 -32.58 21.40
N SER A 16 -15.07 -33.64 21.74
CA SER A 16 -16.02 -34.29 20.84
C SER A 16 -17.24 -33.40 20.55
N ALA A 17 -17.78 -32.70 21.56
CA ALA A 17 -18.86 -31.74 21.40
C ALA A 17 -18.46 -30.53 20.53
N LEU A 18 -17.21 -30.05 20.67
CA LEU A 18 -16.67 -28.96 19.85
C LEU A 18 -16.45 -29.38 18.40
N LYS A 19 -15.97 -30.62 18.16
CA LYS A 19 -15.85 -31.17 16.79
C LYS A 19 -17.22 -31.33 16.12
N GLN A 20 -18.24 -31.79 16.84
CA GLN A 20 -19.60 -31.90 16.32
C GLN A 20 -20.23 -30.53 16.03
N LYS A 21 -20.02 -29.52 16.88
CA LYS A 21 -20.45 -28.13 16.60
C LYS A 21 -19.79 -27.55 15.36
N LYS A 22 -18.47 -27.77 15.19
CA LYS A 22 -17.72 -27.31 14.01
C LYS A 22 -18.17 -28.01 12.72
N GLN A 23 -18.47 -29.31 12.78
CA GLN A 23 -19.00 -30.07 11.64
C GLN A 23 -20.43 -29.63 11.27
N LYS A 24 -21.28 -29.37 12.27
CA LYS A 24 -22.64 -28.86 12.05
C LYS A 24 -22.60 -27.49 11.39
N GLN A 25 -21.71 -26.60 11.84
CA GLN A 25 -21.50 -25.25 11.27
C GLN A 25 -20.96 -25.30 9.83
N MET A 26 -20.08 -26.26 9.50
CA MET A 26 -19.62 -26.48 8.12
C MET A 26 -20.75 -27.00 7.20
N ASN A 27 -21.63 -27.86 7.72
CA ASN A 27 -22.77 -28.38 6.96
C ASN A 27 -23.86 -27.30 6.74
N THR A 28 -24.10 -26.39 7.68
CA THR A 28 -25.02 -25.25 7.48
C THR A 28 -24.51 -24.25 6.43
N ASN A 29 -23.19 -24.04 6.38
CA ASN A 29 -22.56 -23.16 5.40
C ASN A 29 -22.60 -23.77 3.98
N MET A 30 -22.47 -25.10 3.85
CA MET A 30 -22.64 -25.81 2.58
C MET A 30 -24.11 -25.81 2.08
N ALA A 31 -25.08 -25.92 2.99
CA ALA A 31 -26.51 -25.87 2.64
C ALA A 31 -26.97 -24.45 2.19
N SER A 32 -26.36 -23.39 2.75
CA SER A 32 -26.63 -22.00 2.33
C SER A 32 -26.01 -21.66 0.96
N LEU A 33 -24.90 -22.31 0.59
CA LEU A 33 -24.26 -22.14 -0.72
C LEU A 33 -24.94 -22.95 -1.85
N GLN A 34 -25.61 -24.06 -1.53
CA GLN A 34 -26.41 -24.81 -2.52
C GLN A 34 -27.77 -24.17 -2.81
N SER A 35 -28.31 -23.36 -1.89
CA SER A 35 -29.61 -22.68 -2.07
C SER A 35 -29.50 -21.38 -2.90
N SER A 36 -28.28 -20.92 -3.23
CA SER A 36 -28.01 -19.68 -3.96
C SER A 36 -27.71 -19.88 -5.46
N MET A 37 -27.92 -21.09 -6.01
CA MET A 37 -27.77 -21.38 -7.45
C MET A 37 -29.03 -21.96 -8.13
N ILE A 38 -30.22 -21.81 -7.52
CA ILE A 38 -31.49 -22.14 -8.17
C ILE A 38 -32.46 -20.98 -7.97
N ASN A 39 -32.48 -20.05 -8.93
CA ASN A 39 -33.63 -19.28 -9.42
C ASN A 39 -33.14 -18.03 -10.17
N CYS A 40 -33.00 -18.14 -11.49
CA CYS A 40 -33.02 -16.99 -12.39
C CYS A 40 -34.36 -17.01 -13.14
N ASP A 41 -35.38 -16.37 -12.58
CA ASP A 41 -36.40 -15.73 -13.42
C ASP A 41 -37.30 -14.79 -12.61
N THR A 42 -37.70 -13.71 -13.30
CA THR A 42 -38.62 -12.63 -12.92
C THR A 42 -38.06 -11.49 -12.06
N GLY A 43 -37.97 -10.32 -12.70
CA GLY A 43 -37.64 -9.07 -12.04
C GLY A 43 -38.83 -8.47 -11.30
N GLN A 44 -38.53 -7.77 -10.21
CA GLN A 44 -39.19 -6.53 -9.77
C GLN A 44 -38.42 -5.93 -8.57
N SER A 45 -38.45 -4.60 -8.51
CA SER A 45 -37.89 -3.69 -7.51
C SER A 45 -38.52 -3.80 -6.12
N ALA A 46 -37.74 -3.64 -5.03
CA ALA A 46 -38.10 -2.90 -3.81
C ALA A 46 -36.97 -2.87 -2.76
N SER A 47 -37.14 -1.97 -1.79
CA SER A 47 -36.29 -1.35 -0.77
C SER A 47 -35.75 -2.19 0.40
N SER A 48 -34.70 -1.62 1.04
CA SER A 48 -34.32 -1.57 2.46
C SER A 48 -34.32 -2.84 3.33
N ASP A 49 -33.21 -3.13 4.03
CA ASP A 49 -33.10 -2.91 5.48
C ASP A 49 -31.72 -3.32 6.05
N ASP A 50 -31.37 -2.56 7.08
CA ASP A 50 -30.18 -2.50 7.92
C ASP A 50 -30.17 -3.61 8.97
N VAL A 51 -29.17 -4.52 8.97
CA VAL A 51 -28.75 -5.31 10.14
C VAL A 51 -27.31 -5.80 9.93
N GLY A 52 -26.37 -5.42 10.81
CA GLY A 52 -25.06 -6.11 10.87
C GLY A 52 -23.85 -5.34 11.41
N LEU A 53 -24.00 -4.15 12.00
CA LEU A 53 -22.87 -3.35 12.47
C LEU A 53 -22.67 -3.32 13.99
N GLN A 54 -23.58 -3.87 14.80
CA GLN A 54 -23.47 -3.86 16.26
C GLN A 54 -22.56 -4.96 16.84
N ASP A 55 -22.43 -6.11 16.19
CA ASP A 55 -21.61 -7.23 16.71
C ASP A 55 -20.10 -6.99 16.56
N VAL A 56 -19.69 -6.19 15.57
CA VAL A 56 -18.28 -5.89 15.30
C VAL A 56 -17.75 -4.86 16.30
N GLU A 57 -18.58 -3.88 16.66
CA GLU A 57 -18.21 -2.82 17.61
C GLU A 57 -18.07 -3.39 19.04
N GLN A 58 -18.93 -4.34 19.42
CA GLN A 58 -18.84 -5.03 20.71
C GLN A 58 -17.57 -5.89 20.85
N LEU A 59 -17.12 -6.54 19.77
CA LEU A 59 -15.89 -7.33 19.76
C LEU A 59 -14.63 -6.45 19.80
N LEU A 60 -14.66 -5.26 19.20
CA LEU A 60 -13.57 -4.30 19.25
C LEU A 60 -13.44 -3.68 20.65
N ASP A 61 -14.57 -3.45 21.33
CA ASP A 61 -14.58 -2.96 22.70
C ASP A 61 -14.06 -3.98 23.72
N GLU A 62 -14.44 -5.25 23.62
CA GLU A 62 -13.90 -6.33 24.47
C GLU A 62 -12.37 -6.47 24.31
N TYR A 63 -11.88 -6.41 23.06
CA TYR A 63 -10.46 -6.46 22.77
C TYR A 63 -9.71 -5.25 23.36
N SER A 64 -10.33 -4.06 23.33
CA SER A 64 -9.75 -2.83 23.91
C SER A 64 -9.69 -2.87 25.45
N GLN A 65 -10.68 -3.50 26.10
CA GLN A 65 -10.73 -3.65 27.55
C GLN A 65 -9.69 -4.66 28.06
N GLN A 66 -9.54 -5.79 27.36
CA GLN A 66 -8.51 -6.79 27.69
C GLN A 66 -7.08 -6.23 27.55
N ARG A 67 -6.85 -5.32 26.59
CA ARG A 67 -5.56 -4.62 26.45
C ARG A 67 -5.26 -3.65 27.60
N ARG A 68 -6.27 -2.98 28.17
CA ARG A 68 -6.09 -2.06 29.30
C ARG A 68 -5.71 -2.79 30.59
N LEU A 69 -6.27 -3.98 30.83
CA LEU A 69 -5.92 -4.81 31.99
C LEU A 69 -4.47 -5.33 31.98
N ARG A 70 -3.83 -5.35 30.80
CA ARG A 70 -2.41 -5.72 30.62
C ARG A 70 -1.44 -4.52 30.64
N GLY A 71 -1.92 -3.30 30.92
CA GLY A 71 -1.06 -2.14 31.18
C GLY A 71 -0.26 -1.60 29.98
N GLN A 72 -0.67 -1.84 28.73
CA GLN A 72 0.06 -1.40 27.54
C GLN A 72 -0.71 -0.29 26.78
N ASN A 73 -0.15 0.93 26.72
CA ASN A 73 -0.67 2.02 25.89
C ASN A 73 0.17 2.17 24.60
N GLY A 74 -0.43 1.86 23.44
CA GLY A 74 0.16 2.10 22.11
C GLY A 74 -0.21 1.07 21.03
N ARG A 75 -0.24 1.51 19.76
CA ARG A 75 -0.53 0.66 18.58
C ARG A 75 0.72 -0.17 18.22
N PRO A 76 0.64 -1.51 18.11
CA PRO A 76 1.82 -2.34 17.94
C PRO A 76 2.39 -2.24 16.51
N ARG A 77 3.72 -2.34 16.39
CA ARG A 77 4.41 -2.56 15.10
C ARG A 77 4.41 -4.05 14.75
N VAL A 78 4.43 -4.32 13.44
CA VAL A 78 4.37 -5.68 12.84
C VAL A 78 5.49 -6.58 13.37
N GLU A 79 6.66 -6.01 13.70
CA GLU A 79 7.80 -6.73 14.27
C GLU A 79 7.54 -7.29 15.67
N SER A 80 6.64 -6.68 16.45
CA SER A 80 6.33 -7.15 17.81
C SER A 80 5.37 -8.35 17.81
N LEU A 81 4.62 -8.58 16.71
CA LEU A 81 3.78 -9.76 16.54
C LEU A 81 4.58 -10.98 16.08
N LEU A 82 5.74 -10.77 15.45
CA LEU A 82 6.65 -11.84 15.06
C LEU A 82 7.59 -12.24 16.21
N GLY A 83 7.98 -11.29 17.05
CA GLY A 83 8.80 -11.58 18.24
C GLY A 83 8.13 -12.49 19.27
N GLU A 84 6.82 -12.40 19.49
CA GLU A 84 6.10 -13.30 20.42
C GLU A 84 5.82 -14.70 19.85
N LEU A 85 6.09 -14.92 18.56
CA LEU A 85 6.06 -16.26 17.94
C LEU A 85 7.44 -16.93 17.94
N ASP A 86 8.54 -16.18 18.10
CA ASP A 86 9.90 -16.73 18.05
C ASP A 86 10.47 -17.13 19.44
N VAL A 87 9.95 -16.59 20.55
CA VAL A 87 10.42 -17.02 21.90
C VAL A 87 9.78 -18.33 22.37
N VAL A 88 8.66 -18.75 21.76
CA VAL A 88 8.06 -20.08 22.03
C VAL A 88 8.67 -21.21 21.20
N VAL A 89 9.61 -20.92 20.30
CA VAL A 89 10.23 -21.93 19.41
C VAL A 89 11.68 -22.25 19.79
N ALA A 90 12.30 -21.52 20.72
CA ALA A 90 13.74 -21.66 20.98
C ALA A 90 14.15 -22.59 22.14
N ASP A 91 13.22 -23.15 22.94
CA ASP A 91 13.54 -23.99 24.11
C ASP A 91 12.97 -25.42 24.08
N ALA A 92 12.55 -25.92 22.91
CA ALA A 92 12.01 -27.27 22.76
C ALA A 92 12.82 -28.18 21.81
N ASP A 93 14.09 -27.85 21.52
CA ASP A 93 14.86 -28.52 20.45
C ASP A 93 16.09 -29.30 20.94
N LYS A 94 16.01 -29.96 22.10
CA LYS A 94 17.11 -30.86 22.52
C LYS A 94 16.78 -32.15 23.27
N GLN A 95 15.54 -32.64 23.27
CA GLN A 95 15.24 -33.93 23.93
C GLN A 95 14.19 -34.85 23.29
N GLN A 96 13.71 -34.59 22.07
CA GLN A 96 12.74 -35.48 21.38
C GLN A 96 13.25 -36.09 20.07
N GLN A 97 14.57 -36.17 19.90
CA GLN A 97 15.17 -36.99 18.85
C GLN A 97 15.39 -38.43 19.36
N GLN A 98 14.30 -39.08 19.77
CA GLN A 98 14.13 -40.52 19.93
C GLN A 98 12.67 -40.77 20.36
N ASN A 99 11.94 -41.60 19.61
CA ASN A 99 10.54 -42.01 19.80
C ASN A 99 9.44 -41.07 19.22
N SER A 100 9.10 -41.30 17.96
CA SER A 100 7.69 -41.43 17.47
C SER A 100 7.56 -41.51 15.94
N VAL A 101 8.55 -42.05 15.22
CA VAL A 101 8.41 -42.38 13.77
C VAL A 101 7.98 -43.83 13.54
N SER A 102 7.70 -44.62 14.59
CA SER A 102 7.46 -46.06 14.43
C SER A 102 6.00 -46.51 14.51
N ALA A 103 5.00 -45.67 14.75
CA ALA A 103 3.60 -46.14 14.79
C ALA A 103 2.90 -46.04 13.42
N ALA A 104 2.81 -44.83 12.84
CA ALA A 104 2.10 -44.62 11.58
C ALA A 104 2.80 -45.23 10.35
N ALA A 105 4.14 -45.39 10.39
CA ALA A 105 4.88 -46.09 9.34
C ALA A 105 4.69 -47.62 9.40
N ARG A 106 4.54 -48.18 10.61
CA ARG A 106 4.27 -49.62 10.82
C ARG A 106 2.83 -49.98 10.47
N ASP A 107 1.88 -49.07 10.63
CA ASP A 107 0.48 -49.34 10.28
C ASP A 107 0.27 -49.42 8.75
N LEU A 108 1.05 -48.67 7.96
CA LEU A 108 1.05 -48.79 6.50
C LEU A 108 1.79 -50.06 6.03
N GLU A 109 2.85 -50.46 6.75
CA GLU A 109 3.61 -51.69 6.49
C GLU A 109 2.83 -52.97 6.89
N ASN A 110 2.04 -52.91 7.96
CA ASN A 110 1.15 -53.99 8.38
C ASN A 110 -0.09 -54.12 7.49
N LEU A 111 -0.58 -53.02 6.88
CA LEU A 111 -1.65 -53.09 5.89
C LEU A 111 -1.18 -53.70 4.55
N MET A 112 0.07 -53.42 4.13
CA MET A 112 0.66 -54.10 2.96
C MET A 112 1.03 -55.56 3.27
N ALA A 113 1.42 -55.88 4.51
CA ALA A 113 1.69 -57.25 4.94
C ALA A 113 0.40 -58.11 5.09
N SER A 114 -0.71 -57.49 5.51
CA SER A 114 -2.02 -58.18 5.57
C SER A 114 -2.63 -58.43 4.19
N LEU A 115 -2.18 -57.71 3.15
CA LEU A 115 -2.57 -57.96 1.75
C LEU A 115 -1.64 -58.96 1.04
N SER A 116 -0.48 -59.30 1.61
CA SER A 116 0.40 -60.35 1.06
C SER A 116 0.06 -61.77 1.50
N ASP A 117 -0.78 -61.95 2.53
CA ASP A 117 -1.12 -63.27 3.08
C ASP A 117 -2.38 -63.91 2.45
N PHE A 118 -2.85 -63.36 1.32
CA PHE A 118 -3.85 -64.00 0.46
C PHE A 118 -3.31 -64.31 -0.96
N THR A 119 -2.01 -64.17 -1.18
CA THR A 119 -1.39 -64.40 -2.49
C THR A 119 -0.20 -65.35 -2.42
N SER A 120 -0.43 -66.59 -2.00
CA SER A 120 0.47 -67.71 -2.31
C SER A 120 -0.12 -69.07 -1.91
N ASP A 121 -1.30 -69.44 -2.45
CA ASP A 121 -1.61 -70.85 -2.81
C ASP A 121 -2.88 -71.03 -3.69
N ASP A 122 -3.24 -70.08 -4.55
CA ASP A 122 -4.34 -70.30 -5.54
C ASP A 122 -4.07 -69.63 -6.91
N SER A 123 -2.80 -69.32 -7.18
CA SER A 123 -2.37 -68.75 -8.45
C SER A 123 -2.12 -69.79 -9.56
N GLU A 124 -2.22 -71.10 -9.27
CA GLU A 124 -2.10 -72.15 -10.29
C GLU A 124 -3.44 -72.76 -10.76
N GLN A 125 -4.59 -72.43 -10.16
CA GLN A 125 -5.91 -72.86 -10.66
C GLN A 125 -6.73 -71.77 -11.38
N PHE A 126 -6.44 -70.48 -11.19
CA PHE A 126 -7.19 -69.39 -11.84
C PHE A 126 -6.68 -68.99 -13.23
N LEU A 127 -5.55 -69.55 -13.70
CA LEU A 127 -5.09 -69.39 -15.09
C LEU A 127 -5.77 -70.34 -16.09
N LYS A 128 -6.71 -71.19 -15.62
CA LYS A 128 -7.44 -72.15 -16.46
C LYS A 128 -8.88 -71.75 -16.79
N HIS A 129 -9.42 -70.71 -16.15
CA HIS A 129 -10.74 -70.18 -16.47
C HIS A 129 -10.64 -68.65 -16.60
N GLY A 130 -10.66 -68.18 -17.85
CA GLY A 130 -10.41 -66.80 -18.25
C GLY A 130 -10.96 -65.77 -17.26
N ILE A 131 -10.03 -65.07 -16.59
CA ILE A 131 -10.34 -63.94 -15.72
C ILE A 131 -10.99 -62.87 -16.59
N GLY A 132 -12.32 -62.78 -16.49
CA GLY A 132 -13.08 -61.70 -17.07
C GLY A 132 -12.55 -60.38 -16.51
N ASN A 133 -12.12 -59.50 -17.40
CA ASN A 133 -11.74 -58.13 -17.07
C ASN A 133 -12.85 -57.47 -16.24
N ILE A 134 -12.65 -57.34 -14.92
CA ILE A 134 -13.63 -56.68 -14.05
C ILE A 134 -13.67 -55.21 -14.46
N PRO A 135 -14.81 -54.71 -14.97
CA PRO A 135 -14.91 -53.34 -15.45
C PRO A 135 -14.79 -52.38 -14.26
N LYS A 136 -13.91 -51.37 -14.39
CA LYS A 136 -13.68 -50.38 -13.33
C LYS A 136 -14.81 -49.33 -13.24
N GLY A 137 -15.71 -49.31 -14.21
CA GLY A 137 -16.80 -48.34 -14.39
C GLY A 137 -16.96 -47.96 -15.86
N ASP A 138 -17.98 -47.17 -16.20
CA ASP A 138 -18.24 -46.73 -17.58
C ASP A 138 -17.54 -45.41 -17.91
N CYS A 139 -16.98 -45.33 -19.12
CA CYS A 139 -16.36 -44.09 -19.60
C CYS A 139 -17.39 -42.99 -19.84
N ALA A 140 -17.12 -41.80 -19.31
CA ALA A 140 -17.99 -40.63 -19.46
C ALA A 140 -18.17 -40.14 -20.90
N PHE A 141 -17.23 -40.44 -21.80
CA PHE A 141 -17.30 -40.07 -23.22
C PHE A 141 -18.00 -41.15 -24.05
N CYS A 142 -17.46 -42.37 -24.10
CA CYS A 142 -17.96 -43.43 -24.99
C CYS A 142 -19.00 -44.36 -24.35
N ARG A 143 -19.29 -44.22 -23.04
CA ARG A 143 -20.23 -45.03 -22.26
C ARG A 143 -19.94 -46.53 -22.23
N LYS A 144 -18.74 -46.95 -22.66
CA LYS A 144 -18.29 -48.33 -22.62
C LYS A 144 -17.58 -48.64 -21.29
N PRO A 145 -17.66 -49.89 -20.81
CA PRO A 145 -16.95 -50.31 -19.60
C PRO A 145 -15.45 -50.17 -19.80
N ILE A 146 -14.77 -49.55 -18.83
CA ILE A 146 -13.33 -49.35 -18.86
C ILE A 146 -12.65 -50.61 -18.33
N VAL A 147 -11.84 -51.20 -19.19
CA VAL A 147 -11.04 -52.38 -18.92
C VAL A 147 -9.57 -51.98 -18.89
N GLY A 148 -8.86 -52.28 -17.80
CA GLY A 148 -7.43 -51.95 -17.65
C GLY A 148 -7.17 -50.56 -17.04
N GLN A 149 -6.49 -49.69 -17.77
CA GLN A 149 -6.10 -48.36 -17.27
C GLN A 149 -7.28 -47.38 -17.30
N VAL A 150 -7.45 -46.63 -16.22
CA VAL A 150 -8.52 -45.64 -16.07
C VAL A 150 -7.94 -44.29 -15.64
N VAL A 151 -8.53 -43.20 -16.15
CA VAL A 151 -8.30 -41.84 -15.66
C VAL A 151 -9.53 -41.41 -14.87
N ILE A 152 -9.34 -41.03 -13.61
CA ILE A 152 -10.40 -40.52 -12.74
C ILE A 152 -10.18 -39.01 -12.60
N ALA A 153 -11.04 -38.21 -13.23
CA ALA A 153 -10.91 -36.76 -13.29
C ALA A 153 -12.29 -36.11 -13.50
N LEU A 154 -12.47 -34.86 -13.05
CA LEU A 154 -13.74 -34.12 -13.15
C LEU A 154 -14.93 -34.87 -12.53
N GLY A 155 -14.68 -35.68 -11.48
CA GLY A 155 -15.68 -36.54 -10.83
C GLY A 155 -16.18 -37.71 -11.69
N LYS A 156 -15.48 -38.07 -12.78
CA LYS A 156 -15.89 -39.10 -13.75
C LYS A 156 -14.74 -40.02 -14.11
N MET A 157 -15.07 -41.15 -14.75
CA MET A 157 -14.11 -42.14 -15.22
C MET A 157 -13.96 -42.05 -16.74
N TRP A 158 -12.73 -42.12 -17.23
CA TRP A 158 -12.39 -41.94 -18.63
C TRP A 158 -11.39 -43.01 -19.08
N HIS A 159 -11.52 -43.48 -20.32
CA HIS A 159 -10.37 -44.10 -20.97
C HIS A 159 -9.27 -43.04 -21.14
N PRO A 160 -7.97 -43.41 -21.05
CA PRO A 160 -6.88 -42.46 -21.24
C PRO A 160 -6.95 -41.69 -22.56
N GLU A 161 -7.34 -42.35 -23.65
CA GLU A 161 -7.53 -41.78 -24.99
C GLU A 161 -8.72 -40.81 -25.09
N HIS A 162 -9.74 -40.99 -24.24
CA HIS A 162 -10.96 -40.18 -24.24
C HIS A 162 -10.87 -38.98 -23.28
N PHE A 163 -9.82 -38.91 -22.47
CA PHE A 163 -9.55 -37.76 -21.61
C PHE A 163 -8.64 -36.77 -22.33
N VAL A 164 -9.27 -35.88 -23.11
CA VAL A 164 -8.60 -34.94 -24.02
C VAL A 164 -8.83 -33.48 -23.61
N CYS A 165 -7.96 -32.59 -24.07
CA CYS A 165 -8.14 -31.16 -23.94
C CYS A 165 -9.38 -30.70 -24.71
N ALA A 166 -10.26 -29.96 -24.05
CA ALA A 166 -11.50 -29.47 -24.63
C ALA A 166 -11.31 -28.43 -25.76
N HIS A 167 -10.10 -27.88 -25.94
CA HIS A 167 -9.79 -26.90 -26.97
C HIS A 167 -9.00 -27.50 -28.16
N CYS A 168 -7.83 -28.11 -27.91
CA CYS A 168 -7.01 -28.69 -28.99
C CYS A 168 -7.24 -30.19 -29.24
N GLY A 169 -7.98 -30.90 -28.39
CA GLY A 169 -8.22 -32.35 -28.53
C GLY A 169 -7.02 -33.23 -28.16
N GLN A 170 -5.91 -32.65 -27.67
CA GLN A 170 -4.75 -33.42 -27.23
C GLN A 170 -5.11 -34.34 -26.06
N GLU A 171 -4.70 -35.60 -26.15
CA GLU A 171 -4.81 -36.57 -25.06
C GLU A 171 -4.04 -36.07 -23.82
N LEU A 172 -4.78 -35.86 -22.73
CA LEU A 172 -4.21 -35.46 -21.45
C LEU A 172 -3.74 -36.70 -20.69
N GLY A 173 -4.48 -37.80 -20.76
CA GLY A 173 -4.08 -39.09 -20.18
C GLY A 173 -3.66 -38.96 -18.70
N ARG A 174 -2.35 -39.06 -18.42
CA ARG A 174 -1.74 -38.90 -17.09
C ARG A 174 -1.00 -37.56 -16.89
N GLN A 175 -0.99 -36.68 -17.90
CA GLN A 175 -0.35 -35.37 -17.83
C GLN A 175 -1.11 -34.43 -16.90
N ASN A 176 -0.41 -33.44 -16.35
CA ASN A 176 -1.05 -32.35 -15.61
C ASN A 176 -2.04 -31.62 -16.53
N PHE A 177 -3.21 -31.32 -16.00
CA PHE A 177 -4.27 -30.60 -16.69
C PHE A 177 -4.89 -29.54 -15.78
N TYR A 178 -5.60 -28.61 -16.38
CA TYR A 178 -6.35 -27.58 -15.66
C TYR A 178 -7.84 -27.78 -15.87
N GLU A 179 -8.61 -27.67 -14.78
CA GLU A 179 -10.06 -27.76 -14.80
C GLU A 179 -10.69 -26.35 -14.83
N ARG A 180 -11.67 -26.15 -15.72
CA ARG A 180 -12.53 -24.96 -15.72
C ARG A 180 -13.92 -25.35 -16.21
N ALA A 181 -14.96 -25.03 -15.42
CA ALA A 181 -16.35 -25.34 -15.75
C ALA A 181 -16.57 -26.81 -16.18
N CYS A 182 -16.01 -27.75 -15.42
CA CYS A 182 -16.05 -29.20 -15.67
C CYS A 182 -15.48 -29.64 -17.03
N LYS A 183 -14.53 -28.87 -17.59
CA LYS A 183 -13.77 -29.22 -18.79
C LYS A 183 -12.28 -29.25 -18.48
N ALA A 184 -11.57 -30.20 -19.06
CA ALA A 184 -10.12 -30.33 -18.94
C ALA A 184 -9.41 -29.59 -20.08
N TYR A 185 -8.37 -28.82 -19.75
CA TYR A 185 -7.52 -28.11 -20.70
C TYR A 185 -6.06 -28.50 -20.49
N CYS A 186 -5.29 -28.58 -21.57
CA CYS A 186 -3.84 -28.66 -21.46
C CYS A 186 -3.30 -27.31 -20.92
N GLU A 187 -2.10 -27.33 -20.34
CA GLU A 187 -1.48 -26.14 -19.76
C GLU A 187 -1.45 -24.95 -20.74
N ASN A 188 -1.05 -25.20 -21.99
CA ASN A 188 -0.90 -24.15 -22.99
C ASN A 188 -2.23 -23.48 -23.35
N ASP A 189 -3.28 -24.28 -23.60
CA ASP A 189 -4.61 -23.75 -23.93
C ASP A 189 -5.25 -23.06 -22.73
N TYR A 190 -5.08 -23.60 -21.52
CA TYR A 190 -5.61 -22.97 -20.32
C TYR A 190 -5.05 -21.55 -20.13
N HIS A 191 -3.73 -21.40 -20.18
CA HIS A 191 -3.10 -20.09 -20.05
C HIS A 191 -3.41 -19.17 -21.23
N ARG A 192 -3.47 -19.69 -22.46
CA ARG A 192 -3.80 -18.88 -23.64
C ARG A 192 -5.20 -18.29 -23.58
N LEU A 193 -6.17 -19.07 -23.12
CA LEU A 193 -7.59 -18.70 -23.12
C LEU A 193 -7.99 -17.92 -21.87
N PHE A 194 -7.39 -18.25 -20.72
CA PHE A 194 -7.95 -17.80 -19.45
C PHE A 194 -6.97 -17.12 -18.50
N SER A 195 -5.65 -17.14 -18.75
CA SER A 195 -4.73 -16.36 -17.92
C SER A 195 -4.84 -14.87 -18.24
N PRO A 196 -4.68 -14.00 -17.23
CA PRO A 196 -4.56 -12.57 -17.46
C PRO A 196 -3.36 -12.25 -18.35
N ARG A 197 -3.46 -11.20 -19.15
CA ARG A 197 -2.42 -10.79 -20.09
C ARG A 197 -1.66 -9.60 -19.56
N CYS A 198 -0.33 -9.70 -19.60
CA CYS A 198 0.53 -8.60 -19.21
C CYS A 198 0.36 -7.41 -20.16
N ALA A 199 0.11 -6.22 -19.61
CA ALA A 199 -0.08 -5.02 -20.42
C ALA A 199 1.18 -4.55 -21.18
N TYR A 200 2.38 -5.04 -20.82
CA TYR A 200 3.62 -4.74 -21.53
C TYR A 200 3.89 -5.73 -22.68
N CYS A 201 4.01 -7.03 -22.39
CA CYS A 201 4.38 -8.04 -23.39
C CYS A 201 3.20 -8.78 -24.04
N ASN A 202 1.97 -8.54 -23.57
CA ASN A 202 0.73 -9.22 -23.98
C ASN A 202 0.71 -10.76 -23.77
N GLY A 203 1.75 -11.30 -23.12
CA GLY A 203 1.86 -12.71 -22.76
C GLY A 203 0.96 -13.09 -21.59
N PRO A 204 0.52 -14.36 -21.52
CA PRO A 204 -0.25 -14.87 -20.38
C PRO A 204 0.62 -14.94 -19.13
N ILE A 205 0.12 -14.43 -18.01
CA ILE A 205 0.80 -14.48 -16.72
C ILE A 205 0.44 -15.82 -16.05
N LYS A 206 1.45 -16.68 -15.85
CA LYS A 206 1.27 -18.02 -15.26
C LYS A 206 1.33 -18.01 -13.73
N ASP A 207 2.14 -17.13 -13.16
CA ASP A 207 2.43 -17.08 -11.73
C ASP A 207 1.87 -15.80 -11.07
N LYS A 208 2.68 -15.17 -10.21
CA LYS A 208 2.36 -13.90 -9.55
C LYS A 208 2.18 -12.80 -10.58
N CYS A 209 1.07 -12.07 -10.47
CA CYS A 209 0.82 -10.87 -11.26
C CYS A 209 0.82 -9.63 -10.36
N ILE A 210 1.22 -8.50 -10.93
CA ILE A 210 0.99 -7.18 -10.34
C ILE A 210 -0.27 -6.63 -10.98
N THR A 211 -1.23 -6.22 -10.15
CA THR A 211 -2.42 -5.49 -10.60
C THR A 211 -2.22 -4.02 -10.32
N ALA A 212 -2.12 -3.21 -11.37
CA ALA A 212 -1.90 -1.77 -11.27
C ALA A 212 -2.48 -1.09 -12.52
N MET A 213 -3.01 0.12 -12.35
CA MET A 213 -3.58 0.91 -13.45
C MET A 213 -4.69 0.16 -14.20
N ASP A 214 -5.55 -0.54 -13.45
CA ASP A 214 -6.63 -1.41 -13.94
C ASP A 214 -6.18 -2.49 -14.94
N ARG A 215 -4.90 -2.86 -14.87
CA ARG A 215 -4.26 -3.84 -15.75
C ARG A 215 -3.41 -4.81 -14.94
N THR A 216 -3.07 -5.93 -15.57
CA THR A 216 -2.19 -6.93 -14.98
C THR A 216 -0.83 -6.91 -15.67
N TRP A 217 0.22 -7.19 -14.91
CA TRP A 217 1.60 -7.09 -15.34
C TRP A 217 2.40 -8.26 -14.77
N HIS A 218 3.42 -8.70 -15.51
CA HIS A 218 4.47 -9.49 -14.89
C HIS A 218 5.26 -8.60 -13.91
N PRO A 219 5.75 -9.14 -12.77
CA PRO A 219 6.56 -8.37 -11.83
C PRO A 219 7.78 -7.70 -12.48
N GLU A 220 8.41 -8.40 -13.43
CA GLU A 220 9.56 -7.92 -14.19
C GLU A 220 9.21 -6.86 -15.25
N HIS A 221 7.95 -6.78 -15.67
CA HIS A 221 7.48 -5.87 -16.71
C HIS A 221 6.77 -4.63 -16.14
N PHE A 222 6.69 -4.51 -14.82
CA PHE A 222 6.16 -3.35 -14.14
C PHE A 222 7.30 -2.48 -13.61
N PHE A 223 7.83 -1.64 -14.49
CA PHE A 223 8.98 -0.78 -14.24
C PHE A 223 8.73 0.67 -14.68
N CYS A 224 9.58 1.57 -14.21
CA CYS A 224 9.54 2.97 -14.60
C CYS A 224 9.74 3.12 -16.11
N ALA A 225 8.79 3.80 -16.75
CA ALA A 225 8.78 4.00 -18.19
C ALA A 225 9.93 4.91 -18.71
N GLN A 226 10.68 5.54 -17.81
CA GLN A 226 11.82 6.42 -18.12
C GLN A 226 13.17 5.74 -17.81
N CYS A 227 13.42 5.31 -16.57
CA CYS A 227 14.70 4.69 -16.20
C CYS A 227 14.72 3.16 -16.26
N GLY A 228 13.58 2.48 -16.45
CA GLY A 228 13.50 1.02 -16.47
C GLY A 228 13.65 0.32 -15.11
N LYS A 229 13.77 1.08 -14.01
CA LYS A 229 13.89 0.49 -12.67
C LYS A 229 12.55 -0.05 -12.17
N GLN A 230 12.59 -1.19 -11.48
CA GLN A 230 11.45 -1.73 -10.75
C GLN A 230 11.08 -0.83 -9.57
N PHE A 231 9.81 -0.83 -9.20
CA PHE A 231 9.31 -0.04 -8.07
C PHE A 231 9.61 -0.74 -6.74
N GLY A 232 10.15 0.02 -5.79
CA GLY A 232 10.35 -0.43 -4.42
C GLY A 232 9.17 -0.08 -3.52
N GLU A 233 9.44 0.04 -2.22
CA GLU A 233 8.44 0.39 -1.20
C GLU A 233 7.84 1.80 -1.38
N GLU A 234 8.55 2.71 -2.05
CA GLU A 234 8.05 4.05 -2.35
C GLU A 234 6.92 4.07 -3.39
N GLY A 235 6.65 2.94 -4.04
CA GLY A 235 5.60 2.82 -5.06
C GLY A 235 5.95 3.50 -6.39
N PHE A 236 4.90 3.95 -7.09
CA PHE A 236 4.99 4.54 -8.43
C PHE A 236 4.01 5.69 -8.60
N HIS A 237 4.29 6.55 -9.59
CA HIS A 237 3.38 7.60 -10.04
C HIS A 237 2.91 7.34 -11.46
N VAL A 238 1.71 7.77 -11.80
CA VAL A 238 1.13 7.60 -13.14
C VAL A 238 1.11 8.93 -13.85
N ASN A 239 1.62 8.96 -15.08
CA ASN A 239 1.39 10.06 -16.00
C ASN A 239 1.06 9.52 -17.40
N ASN A 240 0.00 10.04 -18.03
CA ASN A 240 -0.44 9.63 -19.37
C ASN A 240 -0.54 8.10 -19.54
N GLY A 241 -1.04 7.38 -18.52
CA GLY A 241 -1.18 5.93 -18.56
C GLY A 241 0.14 5.14 -18.48
N ARG A 242 1.26 5.78 -18.15
CA ARG A 242 2.57 5.13 -17.96
C ARG A 242 3.05 5.28 -16.50
N PRO A 243 3.65 4.24 -15.91
CA PRO A 243 4.16 4.29 -14.55
C PRO A 243 5.59 4.87 -14.51
N PHE A 244 5.86 5.75 -13.55
CA PHE A 244 7.14 6.43 -13.34
C PHE A 244 7.60 6.27 -11.89
N CYS A 245 8.91 6.18 -11.68
CA CYS A 245 9.46 6.20 -10.33
C CYS A 245 9.32 7.62 -9.77
N ARG A 246 9.37 7.77 -8.44
CA ARG A 246 9.30 9.07 -7.78
C ARG A 246 10.27 10.08 -8.40
N GLN A 247 11.54 9.70 -8.53
CA GLN A 247 12.58 10.60 -9.03
C GLN A 247 12.31 11.10 -10.45
N ASP A 248 12.00 10.22 -11.39
CA ASP A 248 11.73 10.61 -12.78
C ASP A 248 10.41 11.38 -12.89
N TYR A 249 9.39 10.98 -12.13
CA TYR A 249 8.12 11.70 -12.13
C TYR A 249 8.31 13.17 -11.73
N PHE A 250 9.03 13.43 -10.64
CA PHE A 250 9.29 14.81 -10.21
C PHE A 250 10.29 15.53 -11.13
N ALA A 251 11.28 14.85 -11.70
CA ALA A 251 12.26 15.48 -12.59
C ALA A 251 11.62 16.06 -13.88
N TYR A 252 10.64 15.37 -14.45
CA TYR A 252 10.01 15.76 -15.72
C TYR A 252 8.68 16.49 -15.55
N PHE A 253 7.89 16.17 -14.52
CA PHE A 253 6.51 16.67 -14.40
C PHE A 253 6.30 17.60 -13.20
N ALA A 254 7.26 17.72 -12.29
CA ALA A 254 7.10 18.67 -11.20
C ALA A 254 7.31 20.12 -11.68
N LEU A 255 6.64 21.02 -10.97
CA LEU A 255 6.93 22.43 -11.02
C LEU A 255 8.37 22.69 -10.58
N ARG A 256 9.01 23.70 -11.17
CA ARG A 256 10.39 24.10 -10.84
C ARG A 256 10.36 25.34 -9.97
N CYS A 257 11.26 25.38 -9.00
CA CYS A 257 11.45 26.56 -8.18
C CYS A 257 12.10 27.69 -9.00
N GLN A 258 11.53 28.89 -8.93
CA GLN A 258 12.06 30.05 -9.64
C GLN A 258 13.49 30.44 -9.19
N ALA A 259 13.84 30.23 -7.91
CA ALA A 259 15.16 30.58 -7.39
C ALA A 259 16.25 29.56 -7.76
N CYS A 260 16.02 28.27 -7.52
CA CYS A 260 17.05 27.23 -7.63
C CYS A 260 16.90 26.32 -8.86
N GLN A 261 15.80 26.46 -9.61
CA GLN A 261 15.45 25.66 -10.79
C GLN A 261 15.28 24.15 -10.53
N GLN A 262 15.27 23.74 -9.26
CA GLN A 262 15.06 22.35 -8.85
C GLN A 262 13.57 22.00 -8.78
N PRO A 263 13.21 20.72 -9.01
CA PRO A 263 11.85 20.21 -8.83
C PRO A 263 11.28 20.46 -7.43
N LEU A 264 10.00 20.82 -7.36
CA LEU A 264 9.25 20.95 -6.12
C LEU A 264 8.62 19.59 -5.77
N MET A 265 9.22 18.90 -4.79
CA MET A 265 8.79 17.56 -4.35
C MET A 265 7.82 17.56 -3.16
N ASN A 266 7.74 18.68 -2.45
CA ASN A 266 7.01 18.84 -1.19
C ASN A 266 6.19 20.14 -1.22
N ASN A 267 5.70 20.57 -0.06
CA ASN A 267 5.04 21.86 0.14
C ASN A 267 5.85 23.00 -0.53
N TYR A 268 5.15 23.84 -1.29
CA TYR A 268 5.72 24.95 -2.04
C TYR A 268 4.92 26.23 -1.82
N ILE A 269 5.55 27.37 -2.10
CA ILE A 269 4.93 28.68 -2.03
C ILE A 269 4.64 29.14 -3.46
N THR A 270 3.41 29.59 -3.69
CA THR A 270 3.01 30.26 -4.94
C THR A 270 2.97 31.76 -4.69
N ALA A 271 3.87 32.50 -5.33
CA ALA A 271 3.98 33.95 -5.21
C ALA A 271 4.69 34.51 -6.46
N LEU A 272 4.43 35.77 -6.80
CA LEU A 272 5.04 36.45 -7.95
C LEU A 272 4.81 35.70 -9.28
N ASN A 273 3.62 35.11 -9.44
CA ASN A 273 3.27 34.24 -10.58
C ASN A 273 4.25 33.07 -10.81
N ALA A 274 4.95 32.64 -9.75
CA ALA A 274 5.93 31.57 -9.79
C ALA A 274 5.85 30.68 -8.55
N HIS A 275 6.63 29.60 -8.55
CA HIS A 275 6.63 28.59 -7.49
C HIS A 275 8.01 28.54 -6.83
N TRP A 276 8.02 28.33 -5.53
CA TRP A 276 9.23 28.44 -4.72
C TRP A 276 9.29 27.36 -3.66
N HIS A 277 10.48 26.85 -3.37
CA HIS A 277 10.66 26.12 -2.11
C HIS A 277 10.49 27.10 -0.93
N PRO A 278 9.99 26.65 0.23
CA PRO A 278 9.85 27.52 1.40
C PRO A 278 11.15 28.21 1.83
N HIS A 279 12.29 27.54 1.67
CA HIS A 279 13.61 28.09 1.96
C HIS A 279 14.18 28.96 0.83
N CYS A 280 13.67 28.81 -0.40
CA CYS A 280 14.07 29.62 -1.55
C CYS A 280 13.29 30.94 -1.65
N PHE A 281 12.09 31.00 -1.08
CA PHE A 281 11.30 32.22 -1.02
C PHE A 281 11.79 33.11 0.12
N ALA A 282 12.83 33.89 -0.18
CA ALA A 282 13.51 34.76 0.76
C ALA A 282 13.80 36.12 0.12
N CYS A 283 14.11 37.12 0.93
CA CYS A 283 14.46 38.45 0.42
C CYS A 283 15.65 38.37 -0.54
N HIS A 284 15.53 39.00 -1.71
CA HIS A 284 16.60 39.00 -2.72
C HIS A 284 17.94 39.53 -2.15
N ASP A 285 17.92 40.56 -1.30
CA ASP A 285 19.15 41.18 -0.79
C ASP A 285 19.74 40.43 0.43
N CYS A 286 18.96 40.18 1.49
CA CYS A 286 19.51 39.53 2.70
C CYS A 286 19.35 38.02 2.77
N LYS A 287 18.66 37.40 1.82
CA LYS A 287 18.37 35.95 1.77
C LYS A 287 17.65 35.40 3.02
N GLN A 288 17.08 36.27 3.85
CA GLN A 288 16.28 35.88 5.02
C GLN A 288 14.85 35.55 4.60
N PRO A 289 14.23 34.51 5.20
CA PRO A 289 12.82 34.19 4.97
C PRO A 289 11.91 35.30 5.53
N PHE A 290 10.70 35.39 4.98
CA PHE A 290 9.72 36.40 5.39
C PHE A 290 9.03 36.01 6.70
N VAL A 291 9.39 36.71 7.78
CA VAL A 291 8.76 36.53 9.09
C VAL A 291 7.29 36.95 9.01
N GLY A 292 6.38 36.05 9.40
CA GLY A 292 4.93 36.31 9.36
C GLY A 292 4.31 36.29 7.95
N GLY A 293 5.06 35.87 6.93
CA GLY A 293 4.55 35.74 5.55
C GLY A 293 4.41 37.05 4.77
N SER A 294 4.75 38.20 5.38
CA SER A 294 4.70 39.51 4.71
C SER A 294 5.96 39.74 3.87
N PHE A 295 5.76 40.02 2.58
CA PHE A 295 6.82 40.36 1.63
C PHE A 295 6.37 41.50 0.72
N PHE A 296 7.33 42.17 0.07
CA PHE A 296 7.08 43.23 -0.89
C PHE A 296 7.69 42.87 -2.25
N GLU A 297 6.95 43.11 -3.33
CA GLU A 297 7.42 42.88 -4.69
C GLU A 297 8.06 44.13 -5.28
N HIS A 298 9.25 43.98 -5.86
CA HIS A 298 9.87 45.01 -6.69
C HIS A 298 10.55 44.35 -7.90
N LEU A 299 10.17 44.77 -9.12
CA LEU A 299 10.69 44.22 -10.38
C LEU A 299 10.56 42.69 -10.50
N GLY A 300 9.47 42.10 -9.96
CA GLY A 300 9.25 40.66 -9.99
C GLY A 300 10.09 39.86 -8.99
N GLU A 301 10.76 40.53 -8.05
CA GLU A 301 11.56 39.87 -7.00
C GLU A 301 11.01 40.19 -5.60
N PRO A 302 11.12 39.24 -4.65
CA PRO A 302 10.61 39.41 -3.30
C PRO A 302 11.65 40.11 -2.39
N TYR A 303 11.21 41.13 -1.66
CA TYR A 303 12.00 41.92 -0.73
C TYR A 303 11.36 41.98 0.65
N CYS A 304 12.20 42.03 1.70
CA CYS A 304 11.70 42.33 3.04
C CYS A 304 11.37 43.83 3.12
N GLU A 305 10.57 44.22 4.12
CA GLU A 305 10.11 45.60 4.29
C GLU A 305 11.29 46.60 4.26
N THR A 306 12.36 46.33 5.01
CA THR A 306 13.53 47.21 5.06
C THR A 306 14.21 47.39 3.70
N HIS A 307 14.60 46.31 3.02
CA HIS A 307 15.29 46.40 1.72
C HIS A 307 14.39 46.95 0.61
N TYR A 308 13.08 46.67 0.66
CA TYR A 308 12.12 47.28 -0.26
C TYR A 308 12.11 48.80 -0.14
N HIS A 309 12.02 49.32 1.09
CA HIS A 309 12.00 50.75 1.33
C HIS A 309 13.37 51.42 1.11
N GLU A 310 14.47 50.68 1.31
CA GLU A 310 15.83 51.12 1.00
C GLU A 310 16.02 51.36 -0.50
N LYS A 311 15.69 50.37 -1.34
CA LYS A 311 15.79 50.51 -2.81
C LYS A 311 14.89 51.60 -3.36
N ARG A 312 13.73 51.84 -2.74
CA ARG A 312 12.82 52.95 -3.11
C ARG A 312 13.25 54.31 -2.55
N GLY A 313 14.30 54.36 -1.72
CA GLY A 313 14.75 55.59 -1.07
C GLY A 313 13.67 56.21 -0.17
N SER A 314 13.01 55.40 0.64
CA SER A 314 11.87 55.78 1.49
C SER A 314 12.07 55.46 2.98
N LEU A 315 13.31 55.13 3.37
CA LEU A 315 13.70 55.02 4.77
C LEU A 315 13.94 56.39 5.39
N CYS A 316 13.59 56.54 6.66
CA CYS A 316 13.90 57.73 7.44
C CYS A 316 15.38 57.75 7.83
N SER A 317 16.11 58.81 7.48
CA SER A 317 17.52 58.94 7.88
C SER A 317 17.74 59.11 9.39
N GLY A 318 16.71 59.50 10.14
CA GLY A 318 16.81 59.64 11.61
C GLY A 318 16.63 58.33 12.39
N CYS A 319 15.83 57.39 11.90
CA CYS A 319 15.48 56.17 12.63
C CYS A 319 15.63 54.87 11.83
N HIS A 320 16.01 54.96 10.55
CA HIS A 320 16.12 53.85 9.59
C HIS A 320 14.88 52.99 9.41
N LYS A 321 13.71 53.46 9.89
CA LYS A 321 12.43 52.80 9.69
C LYS A 321 11.77 53.27 8.38
N PRO A 322 11.01 52.40 7.70
CA PRO A 322 10.15 52.75 6.58
C PRO A 322 9.23 53.94 6.88
N ILE A 323 9.16 54.90 5.96
CA ILE A 323 8.21 56.01 6.07
C ILE A 323 6.90 55.65 5.38
N SER A 324 5.91 55.27 6.19
CA SER A 324 4.53 55.02 5.74
C SER A 324 3.70 56.30 5.86
N GLY A 325 3.66 57.12 4.79
CA GLY A 325 2.82 58.31 4.71
C GLY A 325 3.57 59.64 4.52
N ARG A 326 3.25 60.65 5.33
CA ARG A 326 3.86 61.99 5.21
C ARG A 326 5.35 61.93 5.58
N CYS A 327 6.21 62.44 4.69
CA CYS A 327 7.63 62.58 4.93
C CYS A 327 8.08 64.03 4.73
N VAL A 328 9.14 64.42 5.44
CA VAL A 328 9.87 65.66 5.18
C VAL A 328 11.09 65.30 4.33
N THR A 329 11.15 65.84 3.12
CA THR A 329 12.34 65.72 2.26
C THR A 329 13.19 66.98 2.43
N ALA A 330 14.40 66.80 2.94
CA ALA A 330 15.35 67.88 3.21
C ALA A 330 16.77 67.33 3.05
N MET A 331 17.71 68.14 2.54
CA MET A 331 19.14 67.78 2.50
C MET A 331 19.42 66.48 1.69
N GLY A 332 18.65 66.27 0.61
CA GLY A 332 18.72 65.03 -0.19
C GLY A 332 18.20 63.77 0.52
N GLN A 333 17.69 63.89 1.74
CA GLN A 333 17.27 62.78 2.60
C GLN A 333 15.79 62.89 2.96
N LYS A 334 15.20 61.77 3.40
CA LYS A 334 13.81 61.71 3.84
C LYS A 334 13.77 61.44 5.33
N PHE A 335 12.86 62.12 6.02
CA PHE A 335 12.65 61.99 7.46
C PHE A 335 11.16 61.83 7.75
N HIS A 336 10.82 61.10 8.80
CA HIS A 336 9.53 61.29 9.43
C HIS A 336 9.44 62.74 9.95
N PRO A 337 8.24 63.36 9.96
CA PRO A 337 8.08 64.70 10.49
C PRO A 337 8.65 64.85 11.90
N GLU A 338 8.45 63.87 12.77
CA GLU A 338 8.94 63.83 14.15
C GLU A 338 10.47 63.68 14.27
N HIS A 339 11.11 63.09 13.26
CA HIS A 339 12.56 62.85 13.24
C HIS A 339 13.33 63.97 12.54
N PHE A 340 12.65 64.94 11.92
CA PHE A 340 13.28 66.13 11.36
C PHE A 340 13.36 67.24 12.41
N ILE A 341 14.40 67.19 13.24
CA ILE A 341 14.60 68.05 14.41
C ILE A 341 15.91 68.83 14.34
N CYS A 342 15.95 70.00 14.98
CA CYS A 342 17.18 70.79 15.11
C CYS A 342 18.25 70.02 15.86
N SER A 343 19.45 69.88 15.31
CA SER A 343 20.54 69.12 15.93
C SER A 343 21.06 69.73 17.25
N PHE A 344 20.70 70.97 17.57
CA PHE A 344 21.08 71.61 18.83
C PHE A 344 19.95 71.61 19.88
N CYS A 345 18.75 72.09 19.50
CA CYS A 345 17.65 72.25 20.45
C CYS A 345 16.58 71.16 20.37
N LEU A 346 16.74 70.18 19.47
CA LEU A 346 15.82 69.06 19.24
C LEU A 346 14.39 69.45 18.85
N LYS A 347 14.14 70.74 18.57
CA LYS A 347 12.84 71.23 18.12
C LYS A 347 12.55 70.72 16.72
N GLN A 348 11.33 70.22 16.51
CA GLN A 348 10.82 69.82 15.21
C GLN A 348 10.89 70.98 14.20
N LEU A 349 11.40 70.66 13.01
CA LEU A 349 11.58 71.58 11.91
C LEU A 349 10.58 71.24 10.81
N THR A 350 10.23 72.23 9.98
CA THR A 350 9.40 72.03 8.78
C THR A 350 10.12 72.60 7.56
N LYS A 351 9.61 72.27 6.37
CA LYS A 351 10.16 72.77 5.11
C LYS A 351 10.13 74.31 5.12
N GLY A 352 11.30 74.94 5.08
CA GLY A 352 11.46 76.40 5.09
C GLY A 352 11.81 77.04 6.44
N THR A 353 11.87 76.28 7.55
CA THR A 353 12.19 76.84 8.89
C THR A 353 13.56 76.42 9.42
N PHE A 354 14.47 75.98 8.55
CA PHE A 354 15.78 75.46 8.94
C PHE A 354 16.90 75.97 8.03
N LYS A 355 18.12 75.92 8.56
CA LYS A 355 19.37 76.09 7.82
C LYS A 355 20.22 74.83 7.98
N GLU A 356 20.93 74.47 6.92
CA GLU A 356 21.81 73.31 6.87
C GLU A 356 23.25 73.74 7.17
N HIS A 357 23.94 72.98 8.02
CA HIS A 357 25.38 73.11 8.27
C HIS A 357 25.96 71.70 8.45
N GLU A 358 27.03 71.34 7.73
CA GLU A 358 27.69 70.01 7.83
C GLU A 358 26.71 68.82 7.76
N ASN A 359 25.77 68.83 6.81
CA ASN A 359 24.72 67.80 6.70
C ASN A 359 23.87 67.61 7.97
N LYS A 360 23.74 68.65 8.82
CA LYS A 360 22.84 68.68 9.96
C LYS A 360 21.85 69.85 9.89
N PRO A 361 20.55 69.62 10.20
CA PRO A 361 19.55 70.68 10.19
C PRO A 361 19.53 71.48 11.51
N TYR A 362 19.54 72.81 11.40
CA TYR A 362 19.46 73.73 12.53
C TYR A 362 18.31 74.71 12.36
N CYS A 363 17.60 75.06 13.44
CA CYS A 363 16.65 76.18 13.39
C CYS A 363 17.42 77.50 13.22
N HIS A 364 16.80 78.53 12.64
CA HIS A 364 17.46 79.82 12.38
C HIS A 364 18.15 80.42 13.62
N ARG A 365 17.53 80.28 14.81
CA ARG A 365 18.08 80.76 16.08
C ARG A 365 19.34 80.01 16.50
N CYS A 366 19.36 78.68 16.35
CA CYS A 366 20.53 77.86 16.69
C CYS A 366 21.65 78.04 15.66
N PHE A 367 21.30 78.17 14.38
CA PHE A 367 22.27 78.42 13.33
C PHE A 367 23.00 79.77 13.51
N ALA A 368 22.28 80.83 13.89
CA ALA A 368 22.91 82.12 14.19
C ALA A 368 23.94 82.04 15.32
N LYS A 369 23.71 81.16 16.31
CA LYS A 369 24.64 80.90 17.42
C LYS A 369 25.82 80.01 17.07
N LEU A 370 25.76 79.30 15.94
CA LEU A 370 26.86 78.46 15.45
C LEU A 370 27.91 79.25 14.68
N LEU A 371 27.53 80.42 14.15
CA LEU A 371 28.41 81.32 13.38
C LEU A 371 28.86 82.55 14.17
N SER A 372 28.42 82.67 15.43
CA SER A 372 28.83 83.71 16.38
C SER A 372 29.82 83.12 17.37
#